data_AF-A0A6C0BGL1-F1
#
_entry.id   AF-A0A6C0BGL1-F1
#
_cell.length_a   1.000
_cell.length_b   1.000
_cell.length_c   1.000
_cell.angle_alpha   90.00
_cell.angle_beta   90.00
_cell.angle_gamma   90.00
#
_symmetry.space_group_name_H-M   'P 1'
#
loop_
_entity.id
_entity.type
_entity.pdbx_description
1 polymer ?
#
loop_
_entity_poly.entity_id
_entity_poly.type
_entity_poly.pdbx_seq_one_letter_code
_entity_poly.pdbx_strand_id
1 'polypeptide(L)' 'MIQNEIDQFRQRFFDKVIEDEQKKIQEEKKKQAACFHLFNKLGQMNPKGYQERTCSKCGLTDIKHVKVWEGTKGCIIS' A
#
# COMPACT_ATOMS: atom_id res chain seq x y z
N MET A 1 -14.92 37.10 -26.43
CA MET A 1 -15.23 36.00 -25.49
C MET A 1 -14.71 36.42 -24.13
N ILE A 2 -15.58 36.62 -23.15
CA ILE A 2 -15.15 36.98 -21.80
C ILE A 2 -14.58 35.70 -21.20
N GLN A 3 -13.26 35.65 -21.04
CA GLN A 3 -12.58 34.54 -20.42
C GLN A 3 -13.06 34.47 -18.97
N ASN A 4 -13.69 33.37 -18.56
CA ASN A 4 -14.22 33.24 -17.20
C ASN A 4 -13.05 33.04 -16.22
N GLU A 5 -12.55 34.14 -15.66
CA GLU A 5 -11.40 34.18 -14.75
C GLU A 5 -11.56 33.23 -13.55
N ILE A 6 -12.82 33.01 -13.12
CA ILE A 6 -13.16 32.08 -12.03
C ILE A 6 -12.86 30.63 -12.43
N ASP A 7 -13.19 30.24 -13.66
CA ASP A 7 -12.93 28.88 -14.15
C ASP A 7 -11.42 28.63 -14.31
N GLN A 8 -10.67 29.66 -14.74
CA GLN A 8 -9.21 29.58 -14.81
C GLN A 8 -8.57 29.44 -13.43
N PHE A 9 -9.07 30.16 -12.42
CA PHE A 9 -8.61 30.02 -11.06
C PHE A 9 -8.86 28.61 -10.52
N ARG A 10 -10.08 28.09 -10.71
CA ARG A 10 -10.46 26.73 -10.29
C ARG A 10 -9.58 25.68 -10.94
N GLN A 11 -9.36 25.79 -12.25
CA GLN A 11 -8.51 24.86 -12.98
C GLN A 11 -7.07 24.86 -12.43
N ARG A 12 -6.46 26.04 -12.29
CA ARG A 12 -5.10 26.16 -11.72
C ARG A 12 -5.01 25.64 -10.28
N PHE A 13 -6.06 25.83 -9.48
CA PHE A 13 -6.12 25.31 -8.12
C PHE A 13 -6.11 23.78 -8.13
N PHE A 14 -6.97 23.14 -8.92
CA PHE A 14 -7.00 21.69 -9.03
C PHE A 14 -5.72 21.11 -9.64
N ASP A 15 -5.18 21.75 -10.68
CA ASP A 15 -3.92 21.34 -11.29
C ASP A 15 -2.78 21.33 -10.25
N LYS A 16 -2.69 22.38 -9.42
CA LYS A 16 -1.70 22.46 -8.34
C LYS A 16 -1.92 21.38 -7.28
N VAL A 17 -3.16 21.14 -6.85
CA VAL A 17 -3.48 20.09 -5.87
C VAL A 17 -3.08 18.71 -6.42
N ILE A 18 -3.37 18.44 -7.69
CA ILE A 18 -2.99 17.19 -8.35
C ILE A 18 -1.46 17.06 -8.42
N GLU A 19 -0.75 18.13 -8.78
CA GLU A 19 0.71 18.14 -8.85
C GLU A 19 1.34 17.87 -7.48
N ASP A 20 0.84 18.50 -6.42
CA ASP A 20 1.34 18.32 -5.06
C ASP A 20 1.08 16.89 -4.55
N GLU A 21 -0.08 16.31 -4.83
CA GLU A 21 -0.36 14.91 -4.50
C GLU A 21 0.52 13.94 -5.30
N GLN A 22 0.75 14.20 -6.59
CA GLN A 22 1.67 13.38 -7.39
C GLN A 22 3.09 13.43 -6.85
N LYS A 23 3.58 14.59 -6.39
CA LYS A 23 4.90 14.71 -5.75
C LYS A 23 4.98 13.89 -4.46
N LYS A 24 3.96 13.96 -3.60
CA LYS A 24 3.90 13.13 -2.38
C LYS A 24 3.97 11.64 -2.71
N ILE A 25 3.20 11.18 -3.70
CA ILE A 25 3.21 9.78 -4.15
C ILE A 25 4.60 9.36 -4.65
N GLN A 26 5.28 10.22 -5.42
CA GLN A 26 6.63 9.93 -5.91
C GLN A 26 7.65 9.84 -4.77
N GLU A 27 7.55 10.72 -3.76
CA GLU A 27 8.41 10.69 -2.59
C GLU A 27 8.19 9.43 -1.75
N GLU A 28 6.94 9.02 -1.55
CA GLU A 28 6.63 7.75 -0.87
C GLU A 28 7.19 6.56 -1.63
N LYS A 29 7.03 6.51 -2.95
CA LYS A 29 7.62 5.46 -3.78
C LYS A 29 9.14 5.40 -3.65
N LYS A 30 9.83 6.55 -3.64
CA LYS A 30 11.28 6.62 -3.43
C LYS A 30 11.68 6.11 -2.04
N LYS A 31 10.96 6.51 -0.99
CA LYS A 31 11.19 6.04 0.38
C LYS A 31 10.99 4.53 0.49
N GLN A 32 9.94 4.00 -0.15
CA GLN A 32 9.68 2.57 -0.18
C GLN A 32 10.76 1.81 -0.95
N ALA A 33 11.17 2.29 -2.13
CA ALA A 33 12.22 1.66 -2.93
C ALA A 33 13.59 1.63 -2.22
N ALA A 34 13.90 2.64 -1.40
CA ALA A 34 15.12 2.69 -0.60
C ALA A 34 15.03 1.88 0.71
N CYS A 35 13.86 1.32 1.04
CA CYS A 35 13.65 0.61 2.30
C CYS A 35 14.08 -0.86 2.19
N PHE A 36 14.91 -1.32 3.14
CA PHE A 36 15.06 -2.75 3.37
C PHE A 36 13.82 -3.28 4.10
N HIS A 37 12.87 -3.82 3.34
CA HIS A 37 11.55 -4.18 3.86
C HIS A 37 11.61 -5.31 4.88
N LEU A 38 11.11 -5.03 6.07
CA LEU A 38 10.86 -6.01 7.13
C LEU A 38 9.36 -6.02 7.43
N PHE A 39 8.68 -7.03 6.90
CA PHE A 39 7.24 -7.20 7.00
C PHE A 39 6.84 -7.84 8.34
N ASN A 40 7.01 -7.07 9.42
CA ASN A 40 6.80 -7.54 10.78
C ASN A 40 5.34 -7.39 11.25
N LYS A 41 4.56 -6.49 10.61
CA LYS A 41 3.13 -6.36 10.90
C LYS A 41 2.37 -7.36 10.04
N LEU A 42 1.91 -8.43 10.65
CA LEU A 42 1.11 -9.46 9.99
C LEU A 42 -0.36 -9.09 10.11
N GLY A 43 -1.04 -8.98 8.97
CA GLY A 43 -2.48 -8.84 8.89
C GLY A 43 -3.21 -10.17 9.07
N GLN A 44 -4.55 -10.12 9.06
CA GLN A 44 -5.37 -11.31 9.13
C GLN A 44 -5.13 -12.20 7.90
N MET A 45 -5.03 -13.51 8.15
CA MET A 45 -4.92 -14.50 7.10
C MET A 45 -6.33 -14.82 6.59
N ASN A 46 -6.53 -14.74 5.27
CA ASN A 46 -7.81 -15.09 4.70
C ASN A 46 -7.97 -16.62 4.58
N PRO A 47 -9.21 -17.14 4.46
CA PRO A 47 -9.45 -18.59 4.32
C PRO A 47 -8.80 -19.23 3.08
N LYS A 48 -8.39 -18.41 2.10
CA LYS A 48 -7.70 -18.84 0.88
C LYS A 48 -6.17 -18.89 1.03
N GLY A 49 -5.66 -18.68 2.25
CA GLY A 49 -4.24 -18.78 2.54
C GLY A 49 -3.40 -17.53 2.24
N TYR A 50 -4.01 -16.40 1.89
CA TYR A 50 -3.29 -15.15 1.68
C TYR A 50 -3.19 -14.35 2.98
N GLN A 51 -2.02 -13.77 3.20
CA GLN A 51 -1.74 -12.92 4.35
C GLN A 51 -1.21 -11.57 3.88
N GLU A 52 -1.90 -10.52 4.28
CA GLU A 52 -1.41 -9.15 4.16
C GLU A 52 -0.29 -8.92 5.17
N ARG A 53 0.78 -8.24 4.75
CA ARG A 53 1.90 -7.89 5.62
C ARG A 53 2.34 -6.48 5.33
N THR A 54 2.59 -5.70 6.37
CA THR A 54 3.01 -4.31 6.23
C THR A 54 4.41 -4.11 6.78
N CYS A 55 5.26 -3.43 6.01
CA CYS A 55 6.58 -3.01 6.44
C CYS A 55 6.43 -1.99 7.58
N SER A 56 7.00 -2.29 8.74
CA SER A 56 6.90 -1.39 9.91
C SER A 56 7.63 -0.06 9.72
N LYS A 57 8.60 0.00 8.80
CA LYS A 57 9.45 1.18 8.54
C LYS A 57 8.84 2.16 7.56
N CYS A 58 8.28 1.68 6.45
CA CYS A 58 7.80 2.53 5.35
C CYS A 58 6.31 2.36 5.04
N GLY A 59 5.60 1.48 5.76
CA GLY A 59 4.16 1.27 5.55
C GLY A 59 3.79 0.54 4.25
N LEU A 60 4.77 0.09 3.45
CA LEU A 60 4.48 -0.71 2.26
C LEU A 60 3.75 -2.00 2.67
N THR A 61 2.61 -2.26 2.05
CA THR A 61 1.86 -3.49 2.22
C THR A 61 2.13 -4.45 1.06
N ASP A 62 2.34 -5.72 1.39
CA ASP A 62 2.48 -6.83 0.44
C ASP A 62 1.52 -7.97 0.82
N ILE A 63 1.08 -8.74 -0.17
CA ILE A 63 0.18 -9.89 0.03
C ILE A 63 0.92 -11.16 -0.35
N LYS A 64 1.15 -12.03 0.64
CA LYS A 64 1.84 -13.30 0.43
C LYS A 64 0.88 -14.47 0.57
N HIS A 65 0.88 -15.38 -0.39
CA HIS A 65 0.22 -16.68 -0.24
C HIS A 65 1.05 -17.58 0.68
N VAL A 66 0.51 -17.88 1.85
CA VAL A 66 1.09 -18.75 2.86
C VAL A 66 0.55 -20.15 2.63
N LYS A 67 1.41 -21.05 2.15
CA LYS A 67 1.09 -22.49 2.13
C LYS A 67 1.03 -22.98 3.59
N VAL A 68 -0.17 -23.23 4.11
CA VAL A 68 -0.34 -23.93 5.38
C VAL A 68 0.04 -25.38 5.14
N TRP A 69 1.07 -25.86 5.83
CA TRP A 69 1.41 -27.28 5.80
C TRP A 69 0.37 -28.04 6.63
N GLU A 70 -0.36 -28.95 5.99
CA GLU A 70 -1.46 -29.70 6.61
C GLU A 70 -0.99 -30.91 7.45
N GLY A 71 0.28 -31.00 7.84
CA GLY A 71 0.80 -32.21 8.48
C GLY A 71 0.37 -32.42 9.94
N THR A 72 -0.56 -31.62 10.46
CA THR A 72 -1.34 -31.91 11.67
C THR A 72 -2.66 -32.63 11.39
N LYS A 73 -3.05 -32.82 10.12
CA LYS A 73 -4.19 -33.69 9.75
C LYS A 73 -3.82 -35.16 10.00
N GLY A 74 -3.93 -35.58 11.26
CA GLY A 74 -3.62 -36.94 11.71
C GLY A 74 -2.72 -37.04 12.94
N CYS A 75 -2.34 -35.91 13.56
CA CYS A 75 -1.59 -35.96 14.81
C CYS A 75 -2.53 -36.27 15.98
N ILE A 76 -2.67 -37.56 16.31
CA ILE A 76 -3.24 -38.01 17.57
C ILE A 76 -2.12 -37.92 18.60
N ILE A 77 -2.25 -37.02 19.57
CA ILE A 77 -1.41 -37.06 20.77
C ILE A 77 -1.94 -38.25 21.56
N SER A 78 -1.24 -39.38 21.46
CA SER A 78 -1.42 -40.58 22.27
C SER A 78 -1.09 -40.32 23.72
#